data_AF-A0A430L1N5-F1
#
_entry.id   AF-A0A430L1N5-F1
#
_cell.length_a   1.000
_cell.length_b   1.000
_cell.length_c   1.000
_cell.angle_alpha   90.00
_cell.angle_beta   90.00
_cell.angle_gamma   90.00
#
_symmetry.space_group_name_H-M   'P 1'
#
loop_
_entity.id
_entity.type
_entity.pdbx_description
1 polymer ?
#
loop_
_entity_poly.entity_id
_entity_poly.type
_entity_poly.pdbx_seq_one_letter_code
_entity_poly.pdbx_strand_id
1 'polypeptide(L)'
;MKLLALARDTHGTVVANCVYYGTIGQSMPLHVYVMEKLPGVPYIQVQPSPGPGRPMSPAAASRVINTVTDFARFFASSWMNLQVMETSAIGTLLTEYQQRLSLLAEALPSRFAEKLSLVGAELPLLFSSPYPLVLSHGDLCEMNILVDHLTGHITGVVDWEDARILPFGISLWGFENVLGHMDSEGWHYYDNRDSLVSLFWQAFDREVGSVSDRRAIAVASPAQFEADIVPFRRRRIGA
;
A
#
# COMPACT_ATOMS: atom_id res chain seq x y z
N MET A 1 18.05 -7.84 3.78
CA MET A 1 18.17 -7.70 5.25
C MET A 1 18.01 -6.27 5.77
N LYS A 2 18.78 -5.27 5.29
CA LYS A 2 18.68 -3.90 5.84
C LYS A 2 17.26 -3.32 5.80
N LEU A 3 16.55 -3.45 4.67
CA LEU A 3 15.17 -2.97 4.54
C LEU A 3 14.17 -3.77 5.37
N LEU A 4 14.37 -5.08 5.53
CA LEU A 4 13.51 -5.91 6.37
C LEU A 4 13.70 -5.60 7.86
N ALA A 5 14.93 -5.30 8.29
CA ALA A 5 15.20 -4.79 9.63
C ALA A 5 14.54 -3.42 9.83
N LEU A 6 14.67 -2.50 8.86
CA LEU A 6 14.01 -1.20 8.89
C LEU A 6 12.48 -1.33 8.93
N ALA A 7 11.90 -2.30 8.21
CA ALA A 7 10.47 -2.61 8.25
C ALA A 7 10.03 -3.02 9.65
N ARG A 8 10.80 -3.89 10.30
CA ARG A 8 10.53 -4.29 11.69
C ARG A 8 10.73 -3.15 12.68
N ASP A 9 11.73 -2.29 12.48
CA ASP A 9 11.95 -1.12 13.33
C ASP A 9 10.80 -0.10 13.19
N THR A 10 10.29 0.06 11.97
CA THR A 10 9.22 1.01 11.64
C THR A 10 7.84 0.52 12.10
N HIS A 11 7.52 -0.75 11.85
CA HIS A 11 6.18 -1.30 12.02
C HIS A 11 6.04 -2.25 13.22
N GLY A 12 7.15 -2.58 13.90
CA GLY A 12 7.15 -3.43 15.07
C GLY A 12 6.73 -4.87 14.77
N THR A 13 5.81 -5.39 15.58
CA THR A 13 5.49 -6.83 15.62
C THR A 13 4.65 -7.33 14.44
N VAL A 14 4.11 -6.45 13.60
CA VAL A 14 3.41 -6.88 12.37
C VAL A 14 4.40 -7.31 11.27
N VAL A 15 5.71 -7.11 11.46
CA VAL A 15 6.75 -7.60 10.54
C VAL A 15 7.51 -8.73 11.20
N ALA A 16 7.65 -9.86 10.51
CA ALA A 16 8.31 -11.05 11.04
C ALA A 16 9.76 -10.77 11.44
N ASN A 17 10.22 -11.38 12.53
CA ASN A 17 11.64 -11.39 12.81
C ASN A 17 12.31 -12.31 11.78
N CYS A 18 13.34 -11.83 11.10
CA CYS A 18 14.03 -12.61 10.07
C CYS A 18 15.54 -12.58 10.32
N VAL A 19 16.14 -13.76 10.35
CA VAL A 19 17.56 -13.96 10.59
C VAL A 19 18.17 -14.64 9.38
N TYR A 20 19.26 -14.06 8.88
CA TYR A 20 20.05 -14.64 7.79
C TYR A 20 21.09 -15.62 8.33
N TYR A 21 21.14 -16.83 7.78
CA TYR A 21 22.00 -17.92 8.23
C TYR A 21 23.18 -18.22 7.28
N GLY A 22 23.35 -17.43 6.22
CA GLY A 22 24.43 -17.60 5.26
C GLY A 22 23.99 -18.31 3.97
N THR A 23 24.96 -18.93 3.28
CA THR A 23 24.75 -19.56 1.98
C THR A 23 25.17 -21.03 1.97
N ILE A 24 24.46 -21.84 1.19
CA ILE A 24 24.83 -23.23 0.87
C ILE A 24 25.32 -23.29 -0.58
N GLY A 25 26.51 -23.85 -0.83
CA GLY A 25 27.12 -23.96 -2.16
C GLY A 25 28.05 -22.80 -2.54
N GLN A 26 28.89 -23.00 -3.57
CA GLN A 26 29.93 -22.03 -3.99
C GLN A 26 29.64 -21.35 -5.33
N SER A 27 29.24 -22.09 -6.37
CA SER A 27 29.03 -21.55 -7.72
C SER A 27 27.66 -20.89 -7.92
N MET A 28 26.64 -21.37 -7.19
CA MET A 28 25.30 -20.77 -7.11
C MET A 28 24.83 -20.85 -5.65
N PRO A 29 25.25 -19.91 -4.80
CA PRO A 29 24.95 -19.97 -3.38
C PRO A 29 23.44 -19.85 -3.14
N LEU A 30 22.87 -20.82 -2.41
CA LEU A 30 21.51 -20.74 -1.89
C LEU A 30 21.51 -19.96 -0.58
N HIS A 31 20.84 -18.82 -0.54
CA HIS A 31 20.71 -18.01 0.67
C HIS A 31 19.69 -18.62 1.64
N VAL A 32 20.04 -18.73 2.91
CA VAL A 32 19.21 -19.35 3.95
C VAL A 32 18.73 -18.30 4.94
N TYR A 33 17.42 -18.26 5.17
CA TYR A 33 16.77 -17.38 6.13
C TYR A 33 15.86 -18.18 7.05
N VAL A 34 15.73 -17.75 8.30
CA VAL A 34 14.70 -18.23 9.23
C VAL A 34 13.87 -17.04 9.62
N MET A 35 12.55 -17.19 9.51
CA MET A 35 11.60 -16.15 9.84
C MET A 35 10.54 -16.65 10.81
N GLU A 36 10.08 -15.76 11.67
CA GLU A 36 8.91 -15.98 12.51
C GLU A 36 7.66 -16.18 11.63
N LYS A 37 6.85 -17.19 11.95
CA LYS A 37 5.54 -17.37 11.34
C LYS A 37 4.55 -16.42 12.01
N LEU A 38 4.22 -15.32 11.33
CA LEU A 38 3.20 -14.39 11.79
C LEU A 38 1.82 -15.06 11.88
N PRO A 39 0.99 -14.70 12.89
CA PRO A 39 -0.36 -15.23 13.04
C PRO A 39 -1.34 -14.60 12.04
N GLY A 40 -2.52 -15.21 11.94
CA GLY A 40 -3.62 -14.73 11.09
C GLY A 40 -3.70 -15.44 9.74
N VAL A 41 -4.60 -14.94 8.89
CA VAL A 41 -4.84 -15.42 7.53
C VAL A 41 -4.71 -14.25 6.55
N PRO A 42 -4.31 -14.50 5.29
CA PRO A 42 -4.31 -13.46 4.26
C PRO A 42 -5.68 -12.80 4.13
N TYR A 43 -5.73 -11.46 4.06
CA TYR A 43 -6.95 -10.68 4.04
C TYR A 43 -7.90 -11.11 2.90
N ILE A 44 -7.34 -11.47 1.73
CA ILE A 44 -8.10 -11.99 0.59
C ILE A 44 -9.03 -13.17 0.95
N GLN A 45 -8.68 -13.99 1.95
CA GLN A 45 -9.48 -15.15 2.36
C GLN A 45 -10.72 -14.78 3.18
N VAL A 46 -10.72 -13.60 3.79
CA VAL A 46 -11.76 -13.14 4.72
C VAL A 46 -12.37 -11.79 4.32
N GLN A 47 -11.94 -11.25 3.17
CA GLN A 47 -12.46 -10.04 2.57
C GLN A 47 -13.97 -10.17 2.33
N PRO A 48 -14.78 -9.23 2.83
CA PRO A 48 -16.21 -9.25 2.56
C PRO A 48 -16.51 -9.10 1.07
N SER A 49 -17.30 -10.02 0.53
CA SER A 49 -17.90 -9.91 -0.81
C SER A 49 -19.42 -10.01 -0.65
N PRO A 50 -20.09 -8.90 -0.30
CA PRO A 50 -21.54 -8.89 -0.30
C PRO A 50 -22.05 -9.02 -1.75
N GLY A 51 -23.13 -9.78 -1.95
CA GLY A 51 -23.73 -9.88 -3.27
C GLY A 51 -24.25 -8.53 -3.79
N PRO A 52 -24.53 -8.41 -5.10
CA PRO A 52 -24.94 -7.15 -5.72
C PRO A 52 -26.10 -6.47 -4.99
N GLY A 53 -25.93 -5.18 -4.67
CA GLY A 53 -26.92 -4.35 -4.00
C GLY A 53 -27.20 -4.74 -2.54
N ARG A 54 -26.36 -5.56 -1.91
CA ARG A 54 -26.47 -5.90 -0.48
C ARG A 54 -25.39 -5.21 0.34
N PRO A 55 -25.73 -4.68 1.52
CA PRO A 55 -24.72 -4.17 2.44
C PRO A 55 -23.93 -5.33 3.07
N MET A 56 -22.74 -5.03 3.57
CA MET A 56 -21.99 -5.94 4.43
C MET A 56 -22.79 -6.29 5.69
N SER A 57 -22.62 -7.51 6.20
CA SER A 57 -23.17 -7.86 7.51
C SER A 57 -22.52 -7.00 8.60
N PRO A 58 -23.20 -6.73 9.74
CA PRO A 58 -22.62 -5.94 10.83
C PRO A 58 -21.28 -6.50 11.34
N ALA A 59 -21.14 -7.82 11.39
CA ALA A 59 -19.89 -8.47 11.79
C ALA A 59 -18.77 -8.24 10.76
N ALA A 60 -19.06 -8.34 9.46
CA ALA A 60 -18.09 -8.07 8.41
C ALA A 60 -17.67 -6.59 8.41
N ALA A 61 -18.64 -5.67 8.55
CA ALA A 61 -18.37 -4.24 8.66
C ALA A 61 -17.48 -3.92 9.86
N SER A 62 -17.72 -4.55 11.02
CA SER A 62 -16.88 -4.39 12.21
C SER A 62 -15.44 -4.85 11.97
N ARG A 63 -15.24 -5.97 11.25
CA ARG A 63 -13.88 -6.44 10.91
C ARG A 63 -13.17 -5.47 9.99
N VAL A 64 -13.84 -4.99 8.94
CA VAL A 64 -13.27 -4.01 8.00
C VAL A 64 -12.90 -2.71 8.72
N ILE A 65 -13.74 -2.23 9.65
CA ILE A 65 -13.44 -1.05 10.48
C ILE A 65 -12.13 -1.24 11.26
N ASN A 66 -11.93 -2.41 11.87
CA ASN A 66 -10.69 -2.73 12.59
C ASN A 66 -9.50 -2.79 11.63
N THR A 67 -9.64 -3.45 10.47
CA THR A 67 -8.59 -3.52 9.45
C THR A 67 -8.18 -2.13 8.96
N VAL A 68 -9.15 -1.26 8.65
CA VAL A 68 -8.92 0.13 8.21
C VAL A 68 -8.21 0.94 9.28
N THR A 69 -8.61 0.78 10.55
CA THR A 69 -7.98 1.47 11.67
C THR A 69 -6.52 1.04 11.84
N ASP A 70 -6.23 -0.26 11.74
CA ASP A 70 -4.86 -0.77 11.86
C ASP A 70 -4.01 -0.40 10.63
N PHE A 71 -4.61 -0.32 9.44
CA PHE A 71 -3.95 0.23 8.26
C PHE A 71 -3.52 1.68 8.46
N ALA A 72 -4.38 2.51 9.06
CA ALA A 72 -4.04 3.88 9.39
C ALA A 72 -2.84 3.96 10.34
N ARG A 73 -2.79 3.10 11.36
CA ARG A 73 -1.64 2.97 12.27
C ARG A 73 -0.38 2.50 11.55
N PHE A 74 -0.50 1.53 10.65
CA PHE A 74 0.60 1.04 9.83
C PHE A 74 1.21 2.17 8.99
N PHE A 75 0.41 2.95 8.27
CA PHE A 75 0.92 4.10 7.52
C PHE A 75 1.42 5.23 8.43
N ALA A 76 0.78 5.48 9.57
CA ALA A 76 1.25 6.44 10.56
C ALA A 76 2.64 6.07 11.09
N SER A 77 2.90 4.79 11.33
CA SER A 77 4.22 4.32 11.76
C SER A 77 5.30 4.60 10.72
N SER A 78 5.03 4.43 9.42
CA SER A 78 5.93 4.88 8.33
C SER A 78 6.17 6.39 8.39
N TRP A 79 5.12 7.18 8.57
CA TRP A 79 5.20 8.64 8.63
C TRP A 79 6.03 9.14 9.82
N MET A 80 5.89 8.51 10.98
CA MET A 80 6.64 8.88 12.18
C MET A 80 8.12 8.45 12.12
N ASN A 81 8.46 7.49 11.25
CA ASN A 81 9.82 7.00 11.04
C ASN A 81 10.37 7.49 9.69
N LEU A 82 10.49 8.81 9.55
CA LEU A 82 11.00 9.45 8.34
C LEU A 82 12.41 8.99 7.98
N GLN A 83 12.64 8.87 6.69
CA GLN A 83 13.88 8.36 6.11
C GLN A 83 14.62 9.48 5.41
N VAL A 84 15.95 9.45 5.49
CA VAL A 84 16.82 10.44 4.86
C VAL A 84 17.41 9.84 3.61
N MET A 85 17.42 10.61 2.53
CA MET A 85 18.01 10.23 1.27
C MET A 85 18.72 11.43 0.64
N GLU A 86 19.84 11.17 -0.03
CA GLU A 86 20.61 12.19 -0.76
C GLU A 86 19.77 12.85 -1.86
N THR A 87 19.95 14.16 -2.07
CA THR A 87 19.21 14.93 -3.08
C THR A 87 19.34 14.34 -4.49
N SER A 88 20.52 13.81 -4.85
CA SER A 88 20.75 13.15 -6.14
C SER A 88 19.94 11.86 -6.29
N ALA A 89 19.75 11.10 -5.21
CA ALA A 89 18.92 9.90 -5.21
C ALA A 89 17.42 10.25 -5.29
N ILE A 90 16.98 11.34 -4.64
CA ILE A 90 15.62 11.89 -4.81
C ILE A 90 15.38 12.27 -6.28
N GLY A 91 16.31 13.00 -6.91
CA GLY A 91 16.21 13.38 -8.31
C GLY A 91 16.20 12.17 -9.28
N THR A 92 16.93 11.11 -8.93
CA THR A 92 16.90 9.85 -9.67
C THR A 92 15.53 9.18 -9.60
N LEU A 93 14.92 9.11 -8.41
CA LEU A 93 13.56 8.57 -8.25
C LEU A 93 12.52 9.40 -9.01
N LEU A 94 12.58 10.73 -8.93
CA LEU A 94 11.67 11.60 -9.67
C LEU A 94 11.75 11.30 -11.18
N THR A 95 12.96 11.18 -11.72
CA THR A 95 13.19 10.83 -13.13
C THR A 95 12.62 9.46 -13.47
N GLU A 96 12.81 8.45 -12.61
CA GLU A 96 12.24 7.11 -12.77
C GLU A 96 10.71 7.16 -12.87
N TYR A 97 10.03 7.90 -11.98
CA TYR A 97 8.58 8.03 -11.98
C TYR A 97 8.05 8.82 -13.18
N GLN A 98 8.76 9.88 -13.59
CA GLN A 98 8.42 10.63 -14.81
C GLN A 98 8.49 9.73 -16.04
N GLN A 99 9.55 8.93 -16.18
CA GLN A 99 9.68 7.97 -17.29
C GLN A 99 8.54 6.93 -17.29
N ARG A 100 8.17 6.39 -16.12
CA ARG A 100 7.04 5.46 -16.00
C ARG A 100 5.72 6.11 -16.42
N LEU A 101 5.46 7.36 -16.01
CA LEU A 101 4.26 8.09 -16.44
C LEU A 101 4.26 8.36 -17.95
N SER A 102 5.40 8.70 -18.55
CA SER A 102 5.50 8.86 -20.01
C SER A 102 5.16 7.56 -20.75
N LEU A 103 5.70 6.42 -20.31
CA LEU A 103 5.37 5.12 -20.88
C LEU A 103 3.87 4.78 -20.74
N LEU A 104 3.27 5.12 -19.60
CA LEU A 104 1.82 4.96 -19.40
C LEU A 104 1.01 5.88 -20.33
N ALA A 105 1.44 7.12 -20.54
CA ALA A 105 0.77 8.06 -21.44
C ALA A 105 0.82 7.61 -22.91
N GLU A 106 1.88 6.92 -23.31
CA GLU A 106 2.00 6.31 -24.64
C GLU A 106 1.14 5.05 -24.79
N ALA A 107 1.05 4.23 -23.74
CA ALA A 107 0.40 2.92 -23.79
C ALA A 107 -1.11 2.94 -23.49
N LEU A 108 -1.58 3.89 -22.68
CA LEU A 108 -2.97 3.93 -22.22
C LEU A 108 -3.90 4.65 -23.22
N PRO A 109 -5.19 4.26 -23.29
CA PRO A 109 -6.18 4.97 -24.10
C PRO A 109 -6.28 6.47 -23.78
N SER A 110 -6.61 7.28 -24.78
CA SER A 110 -6.68 8.75 -24.67
C SER A 110 -7.59 9.28 -23.57
N ARG A 111 -8.60 8.50 -23.15
CA ARG A 111 -9.46 8.83 -21.99
C ARG A 111 -8.68 9.04 -20.68
N PHE A 112 -7.46 8.53 -20.59
CA PHE A 112 -6.57 8.70 -19.43
C PHE A 112 -5.61 9.88 -19.55
N ALA A 113 -5.54 10.55 -20.72
CA ALA A 113 -4.52 11.55 -21.01
C ALA A 113 -4.60 12.78 -20.08
N GLU A 114 -5.81 13.29 -19.81
CA GLU A 114 -6.00 14.44 -18.91
C GLU A 114 -5.48 14.13 -17.51
N LYS A 115 -5.83 12.95 -16.99
CA LYS A 115 -5.40 12.49 -15.67
C LYS A 115 -3.89 12.27 -15.57
N LEU A 116 -3.28 11.67 -16.58
CA LEU A 116 -1.82 11.49 -16.65
C LEU A 116 -1.10 12.83 -16.74
N SER A 117 -1.67 13.82 -17.44
CA SER A 117 -1.14 15.18 -17.50
C SER A 117 -1.18 15.87 -16.13
N LEU A 118 -2.33 15.80 -15.42
CA LEU A 118 -2.47 16.34 -14.07
C LEU A 118 -1.46 15.73 -13.11
N VAL A 119 -1.34 14.40 -13.12
CA VAL A 119 -0.40 13.68 -12.25
C VAL A 119 1.04 14.01 -12.62
N GLY A 120 1.37 14.09 -13.91
CA GLY A 120 2.69 14.50 -14.36
C GLY A 120 3.08 15.90 -13.89
N ALA A 121 2.12 16.83 -13.85
CA ALA A 121 2.34 18.19 -13.37
C ALA A 121 2.54 18.26 -11.85
N GLU A 122 1.83 17.43 -11.07
CA GLU A 122 1.91 17.44 -9.61
C GLU A 122 2.94 16.46 -9.02
N LEU A 123 3.41 15.47 -9.79
CA LEU A 123 4.40 14.47 -9.37
C LEU A 123 5.65 15.10 -8.69
N PRO A 124 6.26 16.20 -9.20
CA PRO A 124 7.42 16.82 -8.55
C PRO A 124 7.17 17.28 -7.11
N LEU A 125 5.93 17.56 -6.72
CA LEU A 125 5.58 17.94 -5.34
C LEU A 125 5.92 16.84 -4.33
N LEU A 126 5.78 15.56 -4.72
CA LEU A 126 6.11 14.41 -3.87
C LEU A 126 7.61 14.26 -3.61
N PHE A 127 8.45 14.79 -4.50
CA PHE A 127 9.91 14.68 -4.42
C PHE A 127 10.57 15.99 -3.98
N SER A 128 9.76 17.01 -3.66
CA SER A 128 10.24 18.30 -3.19
C SER A 128 10.43 18.28 -1.68
N SER A 129 11.54 18.85 -1.18
CA SER A 129 11.70 19.06 0.26
C SER A 129 10.68 20.10 0.75
N PRO A 130 10.02 19.91 1.91
CA PRO A 130 10.25 18.89 2.94
C PRO A 130 9.28 17.69 2.89
N TYR A 131 8.84 17.24 1.70
CA TYR A 131 7.87 16.14 1.61
C TYR A 131 8.41 14.84 2.23
N PRO A 132 7.63 14.14 3.07
CA PRO A 132 8.06 12.94 3.78
C PRO A 132 8.51 11.79 2.87
N LEU A 133 9.74 11.33 3.08
CA LEU A 133 10.23 10.05 2.57
C LEU A 133 10.07 9.00 3.66
N VAL A 134 9.48 7.86 3.31
CA VAL A 134 9.15 6.79 4.26
C VAL A 134 9.52 5.43 3.68
N LEU A 135 9.57 4.42 4.55
CA LEU A 135 9.58 3.04 4.08
C LEU A 135 8.21 2.68 3.49
N SER A 136 8.24 2.18 2.26
CA SER A 136 7.11 1.71 1.46
C SER A 136 7.26 0.21 1.16
N HIS A 137 6.17 -0.56 1.23
CA HIS A 137 6.18 -2.03 1.09
C HIS A 137 6.49 -2.54 -0.33
N GLY A 138 6.13 -1.81 -1.37
CA GLY A 138 6.30 -2.24 -2.77
C GLY A 138 5.10 -3.01 -3.32
N ASP A 139 4.69 -4.10 -2.65
CA ASP A 139 3.52 -4.91 -3.06
C ASP A 139 2.50 -5.12 -1.92
N LEU A 140 1.81 -4.06 -1.51
CA LEU A 140 0.88 -4.10 -0.35
C LEU A 140 -0.53 -4.60 -0.76
N CYS A 141 -0.59 -5.77 -1.39
CA CYS A 141 -1.84 -6.40 -1.82
C CYS A 141 -2.52 -7.22 -0.71
N GLU A 142 -3.79 -7.57 -0.91
CA GLU A 142 -4.62 -8.37 0.02
C GLU A 142 -4.06 -9.74 0.39
N MET A 143 -3.09 -10.27 -0.36
CA MET A 143 -2.39 -11.52 -0.04
C MET A 143 -1.25 -11.33 0.97
N ASN A 144 -0.68 -10.12 1.00
CA ASN A 144 0.48 -9.77 1.82
C ASN A 144 0.10 -9.17 3.18
N ILE A 145 -1.20 -9.00 3.43
CA ILE A 145 -1.76 -8.51 4.70
C ILE A 145 -2.39 -9.69 5.42
N LEU A 146 -1.89 -10.00 6.62
CA LEU A 146 -2.46 -11.01 7.50
C LEU A 146 -3.39 -10.34 8.51
N VAL A 147 -4.57 -10.93 8.71
CA VAL A 147 -5.55 -10.48 9.69
C VAL A 147 -6.02 -11.61 10.58
N ASP A 148 -6.46 -11.26 11.78
CA ASP A 148 -7.27 -12.16 12.61
C ASP A 148 -8.68 -12.28 11.99
N HIS A 149 -9.06 -13.48 11.60
CA HIS A 149 -10.31 -13.73 10.86
C HIS A 149 -11.59 -13.43 11.67
N LEU A 150 -11.51 -13.40 13.00
CA LEU A 150 -12.67 -13.14 13.87
C LEU A 150 -12.85 -11.64 14.10
N THR A 151 -11.75 -10.91 14.29
CA THR A 151 -11.75 -9.51 14.72
C THR A 151 -11.45 -8.53 13.59
N GLY A 152 -10.74 -8.95 12.55
CA GLY A 152 -10.28 -8.10 11.45
C GLY A 152 -9.02 -7.29 11.76
N HIS A 153 -8.41 -7.45 12.93
CA HIS A 153 -7.16 -6.76 13.25
C HIS A 153 -6.00 -7.25 12.38
N ILE A 154 -5.14 -6.33 11.94
CA ILE A 154 -3.93 -6.69 11.20
C ILE A 154 -2.95 -7.36 12.16
N THR A 155 -2.57 -8.58 11.84
CA THR A 155 -1.65 -9.40 12.63
C THR A 155 -0.27 -9.53 11.98
N GLY A 156 -0.17 -9.20 10.70
CA GLY A 156 1.09 -9.29 9.98
C GLY A 156 1.08 -8.63 8.61
N VAL A 157 2.25 -8.22 8.14
CA VAL A 157 2.53 -7.79 6.78
C VAL A 157 3.78 -8.53 6.30
N VAL A 158 3.66 -9.23 5.18
CA VAL A 158 4.69 -10.13 4.64
C VAL A 158 5.10 -9.71 3.24
N ASP A 159 6.17 -10.30 2.72
CA ASP A 159 6.65 -10.07 1.36
C ASP A 159 7.24 -8.68 1.09
N TRP A 160 8.25 -8.33 1.90
CA TRP A 160 8.95 -7.04 1.86
C TRP A 160 10.05 -6.97 0.77
N GLU A 161 10.02 -7.83 -0.25
CA GLU A 161 11.10 -7.91 -1.24
C GLU A 161 11.21 -6.65 -2.11
N ASP A 162 10.06 -6.04 -2.42
CA ASP A 162 9.95 -4.80 -3.21
C ASP A 162 9.95 -3.54 -2.35
N ALA A 163 10.30 -3.65 -1.06
CA ALA A 163 10.31 -2.52 -0.15
C ALA A 163 11.33 -1.46 -0.60
N ARG A 164 10.94 -0.19 -0.54
CA ARG A 164 11.78 0.95 -0.97
C ARG A 164 11.51 2.17 -0.09
N ILE A 165 12.48 3.07 -0.06
CA ILE A 165 12.28 4.41 0.51
C ILE A 165 11.67 5.29 -0.57
N LEU A 166 10.46 5.79 -0.34
CA LEU A 166 9.66 6.53 -1.33
C LEU A 166 8.90 7.68 -0.65
N PRO A 167 8.47 8.70 -1.42
CA PRO A 167 7.50 9.67 -0.93
C PRO A 167 6.28 9.01 -0.31
N PHE A 168 5.87 9.51 0.87
CA PHE A 168 4.65 9.04 1.52
C PHE A 168 3.45 9.16 0.58
N GLY A 169 2.57 8.17 0.65
CA GLY A 169 1.37 8.11 -0.17
C GLY A 169 1.47 7.16 -1.36
N ILE A 170 2.68 6.90 -1.88
CA ILE A 170 2.85 6.01 -3.04
C ILE A 170 2.32 4.60 -2.76
N SER A 171 2.39 4.11 -1.53
CA SER A 171 1.87 2.80 -1.14
C SER A 171 0.40 2.82 -0.67
N LEU A 172 -0.28 3.97 -0.67
CA LEU A 172 -1.69 4.05 -0.23
C LEU A 172 -2.64 3.29 -1.16
N TRP A 173 -2.20 2.86 -2.34
CA TRP A 173 -2.96 1.93 -3.16
C TRP A 173 -3.29 0.62 -2.44
N GLY A 174 -2.48 0.21 -1.46
CA GLY A 174 -2.76 -0.96 -0.63
C GLY A 174 -4.01 -0.78 0.24
N PHE A 175 -4.32 0.46 0.64
CA PHE A 175 -5.53 0.80 1.39
C PHE A 175 -6.80 0.69 0.52
N GLU A 176 -6.73 0.95 -0.78
CA GLU A 176 -7.89 0.75 -1.68
C GLU A 176 -8.37 -0.71 -1.66
N ASN A 177 -7.48 -1.68 -1.42
CA ASN A 177 -7.83 -3.11 -1.33
C ASN A 177 -8.79 -3.42 -0.17
N VAL A 178 -8.88 -2.57 0.86
CA VAL A 178 -9.81 -2.74 2.00
C VAL A 178 -11.10 -1.92 1.89
N LEU A 179 -11.25 -1.15 0.81
CA LEU A 179 -12.43 -0.31 0.54
C LEU A 179 -13.47 -0.98 -0.37
N GLY A 180 -13.18 -2.18 -0.85
CA GLY A 180 -14.03 -2.91 -1.76
C GLY A 180 -13.58 -4.35 -1.90
N HIS A 181 -14.06 -5.01 -2.95
CA HIS A 181 -13.72 -6.38 -3.30
C HIS A 181 -13.78 -6.59 -4.81
N MET A 182 -13.14 -7.65 -5.29
CA MET A 182 -13.13 -8.06 -6.69
C MET A 182 -13.97 -9.33 -6.87
N ASP A 183 -14.82 -9.36 -7.89
CA ASP A 183 -15.53 -10.56 -8.35
C ASP A 183 -15.40 -10.75 -9.89
N SER A 184 -16.24 -11.59 -10.48
CA SER A 184 -16.23 -11.85 -11.93
C SER A 184 -16.69 -10.66 -12.80
N GLU A 185 -17.42 -9.71 -12.23
CA GLU A 185 -17.91 -8.51 -12.91
C GLU A 185 -16.94 -7.33 -12.76
N GLY A 186 -16.02 -7.43 -11.80
CA GLY A 186 -14.94 -6.49 -11.60
C GLY A 186 -14.81 -6.08 -10.15
N TRP A 187 -14.33 -4.87 -9.93
CA TRP A 187 -14.17 -4.32 -8.59
C TRP A 187 -15.43 -3.58 -8.16
N HIS A 188 -15.78 -3.77 -6.90
CA HIS A 188 -16.93 -3.15 -6.27
C HIS A 188 -16.51 -2.50 -4.97
N TYR A 189 -16.70 -1.19 -4.87
CA TYR A 189 -16.53 -0.48 -3.60
C TYR A 189 -17.67 -0.81 -2.64
N TYR A 190 -17.39 -0.80 -1.35
CA TYR A 190 -18.43 -0.93 -0.33
C TYR A 190 -19.29 0.35 -0.25
N ASP A 191 -20.58 0.20 0.06
CA ASP A 191 -21.52 1.33 0.21
C ASP A 191 -21.04 2.38 1.23
N ASN A 192 -20.27 1.96 2.23
CA ASN A 192 -19.72 2.82 3.27
C ASN A 192 -18.27 3.28 2.99
N ARG A 193 -17.77 3.18 1.75
CA ARG A 193 -16.41 3.58 1.35
C ARG A 193 -15.98 4.93 1.93
N ASP A 194 -16.79 5.97 1.74
CA ASP A 194 -16.42 7.32 2.16
C ASP A 194 -16.30 7.44 3.69
N SER A 195 -17.08 6.64 4.42
CA SER A 195 -16.96 6.52 5.88
C SER A 195 -15.67 5.79 6.27
N LEU A 196 -15.27 4.75 5.54
CA LEU A 196 -14.00 4.04 5.76
C LEU A 196 -12.78 4.92 5.44
N VAL A 197 -12.82 5.69 4.34
CA VAL A 197 -11.78 6.68 4.00
C VAL A 197 -11.68 7.75 5.09
N SER A 198 -12.82 8.26 5.57
CA SER A 198 -12.85 9.22 6.66
C SER A 198 -12.28 8.64 7.96
N LEU A 199 -12.63 7.39 8.28
CA LEU A 199 -12.10 6.67 9.44
C LEU A 199 -10.57 6.50 9.36
N PHE A 200 -10.07 6.08 8.19
CA PHE A 200 -8.63 5.94 7.95
C PHE A 200 -7.88 7.23 8.29
N TRP A 201 -8.29 8.35 7.70
CA TRP A 201 -7.61 9.63 7.92
C TRP A 201 -7.77 10.14 9.35
N GLN A 202 -8.93 9.93 9.98
CA GLN A 202 -9.11 10.28 11.40
C GLN A 202 -8.20 9.46 12.31
N ALA A 203 -8.05 8.15 12.06
CA ALA A 203 -7.16 7.30 12.84
C ALA A 203 -5.69 7.68 12.58
N PHE A 204 -5.31 7.93 11.33
CA PHE A 204 -3.97 8.38 10.96
C PHE A 204 -3.59 9.71 11.66
N ASP A 205 -4.46 10.72 11.58
CA ASP A 205 -4.24 12.02 12.23
C ASP A 205 -4.14 11.92 13.75
N ARG A 206 -4.84 10.97 14.39
CA ARG A 206 -4.72 10.73 15.83
C ARG A 206 -3.33 10.21 16.21
N GLU A 207 -2.71 9.41 15.35
CA GLU A 207 -1.38 8.86 15.59
C GLU A 207 -0.28 9.89 15.32
N VAL A 208 -0.36 10.64 14.21
CA VAL A 208 0.73 11.53 13.76
C VAL A 208 0.54 13.00 14.17
N GLY A 209 -0.64 13.39 14.66
CA GLY A 209 -1.07 14.78 14.79
C GLY A 209 -1.69 15.32 13.49
N SER A 210 -2.32 16.50 13.54
CA SER A 210 -2.94 17.08 12.33
C SER A 210 -1.88 17.44 11.27
N VAL A 211 -1.94 16.79 10.10
CA VAL A 211 -1.05 17.10 8.97
C VAL A 211 -1.64 18.23 8.12
N SER A 212 -0.88 19.30 7.91
CA SER A 212 -1.35 20.52 7.22
C SER A 212 -1.38 20.42 5.69
N ASP A 213 -0.68 19.46 5.08
CA ASP A 213 -0.58 19.33 3.62
C ASP A 213 -1.09 17.98 3.09
N ARG A 214 -2.41 17.88 2.95
CA ARG A 214 -3.07 16.72 2.32
C ARG A 214 -3.05 16.78 0.78
N ARG A 215 -2.64 17.91 0.18
CA ARG A 215 -2.68 18.08 -1.28
C ARG A 215 -1.63 17.18 -1.93
N ALA A 216 -0.39 17.21 -1.45
CA ALA A 216 0.64 16.34 -1.98
C ALA A 216 0.32 14.86 -1.74
N ILE A 217 -0.25 14.50 -0.58
CA ILE A 217 -0.71 13.12 -0.32
C ILE A 217 -1.78 12.66 -1.33
N ALA A 218 -2.69 13.56 -1.75
CA ALA A 218 -3.71 13.24 -2.73
C ALA A 218 -3.13 12.91 -4.12
N VAL A 219 -2.00 13.54 -4.51
CA VAL A 219 -1.26 13.24 -5.76
C VAL A 219 -0.71 11.81 -5.74
N ALA A 220 -0.25 11.36 -4.57
CA ALA A 220 0.30 10.02 -4.38
C ALA A 220 -0.78 8.93 -4.22
N SER A 221 -2.01 9.32 -3.85
CA SER A 221 -3.12 8.40 -3.64
C SER A 221 -3.80 8.02 -4.96
N PRO A 222 -3.97 6.73 -5.25
CA PRO A 222 -4.72 6.28 -6.43
C PRO A 222 -6.21 6.65 -6.38
N ALA A 223 -6.74 7.15 -5.26
CA ALA A 223 -8.10 7.68 -5.20
C ALA A 223 -8.34 8.77 -6.26
N GLN A 224 -7.29 9.50 -6.66
CA GLN A 224 -7.38 10.39 -7.82
C GLN A 224 -7.31 9.62 -9.14
N PHE A 225 -6.59 8.49 -9.25
CA PHE A 225 -6.47 7.64 -10.45
C PHE A 225 -7.62 6.67 -10.74
N GLU A 226 -8.35 6.16 -9.74
CA GLU A 226 -9.06 4.87 -9.83
C GLU A 226 -10.55 4.91 -10.18
N ALA A 227 -11.10 6.01 -10.70
CA ALA A 227 -12.44 5.94 -11.30
C ALA A 227 -12.47 5.13 -12.62
N ASP A 228 -11.34 4.95 -13.32
CA ASP A 228 -11.33 4.41 -14.70
C ASP A 228 -10.30 3.28 -14.99
N ILE A 229 -9.37 2.96 -14.07
CA ILE A 229 -8.26 1.97 -14.29
C ILE A 229 -8.49 0.63 -13.56
N VAL A 230 -9.60 0.53 -12.88
CA VAL A 230 -10.03 -0.65 -12.11
C VAL A 230 -10.09 -1.98 -12.88
N PRO A 231 -10.25 -2.07 -14.23
CA PRO A 231 -10.31 -3.39 -14.88
C PRO A 231 -8.94 -4.03 -15.21
N PHE A 232 -7.79 -3.43 -14.88
CA PHE A 232 -6.48 -4.00 -15.26
C PHE A 232 -5.73 -4.80 -14.18
N ARG A 233 -6.25 -4.86 -12.94
CA ARG A 233 -5.52 -5.53 -11.84
C ARG A 233 -5.40 -7.06 -11.96
N ARG A 234 -6.10 -7.74 -12.88
CA ARG A 234 -5.84 -9.17 -13.21
C ARG A 234 -6.13 -9.51 -14.68
N ARG A 235 -5.24 -9.09 -15.60
CA ARG A 235 -5.00 -9.82 -16.87
C ARG A 235 -3.53 -10.16 -17.00
N ARG A 236 -3.03 -11.04 -16.13
CA ARG A 236 -1.80 -11.81 -16.37
C ARG A 236 -1.87 -13.19 -15.72
N ILE A 237 -2.94 -13.95 -16.01
CA ILE A 237 -2.88 -15.41 -16.03
C ILE A 237 -3.88 -15.87 -17.10
N GLY A 238 -3.39 -16.44 -18.21
CA GLY A 238 -4.20 -17.20 -19.17
C GLY A 238 -4.54 -16.53 -20.50
N ALA A 239 -3.55 -16.46 -21.41
CA ALA A 239 -3.63 -16.84 -22.83
C ALA A 239 -2.23 -16.75 -23.43
#